data_AF-A0A7C6E4E3-F1
#
_entry.id   AF-A0A7C6E4E3-F1
#
_cell.length_a   1.000
_cell.length_b   1.000
_cell.length_c   1.000
_cell.angle_alpha   90.00
_cell.angle_beta   90.00
_cell.angle_gamma   90.00
#
_symmetry.space_group_name_H-M   'P 1'
#
loop_
_entity.id
_entity.type
_entity.pdbx_description
1 polymer ?
#
loop_
_entity_poly.entity_id
_entity_poly.type
_entity_poly.pdbx_seq_one_letter_code
_entity_poly.pdbx_strand_id
1 'polypeptide(L)'
;MLPARLPCRAESCSRHVAGLPPALWGLARRIGALPPGEYTFTDLFRKAGYATAIAGKWQLDGSSNAKGVAPAAAGFDTYCSWNTGRTGPERYWKPSIERDGELIQGGDNAYGPDLFT
;
A
#
# COMPACT_ATOMS: atom_id res chain seq x y z
N MET A 1 16.27 -11.51 -21.72
CA MET A 1 15.11 -12.25 -21.17
C MET A 1 14.99 -11.90 -19.70
N LEU A 2 14.06 -11.02 -19.30
CA LEU A 2 13.74 -10.81 -17.89
C LEU A 2 12.48 -11.63 -17.54
N PRO A 3 12.47 -12.40 -16.44
CA PRO A 3 11.24 -13.02 -15.96
C PRO A 3 10.34 -11.93 -15.37
N ALA A 4 9.21 -11.66 -16.02
CA ALA A 4 8.19 -10.75 -15.52
C ALA A 4 7.56 -11.32 -14.24
N ARG A 5 7.89 -10.74 -13.09
CA ARG A 5 7.05 -10.82 -11.89
C ARG A 5 6.46 -9.44 -11.66
N LEU A 6 5.25 -9.25 -12.15
CA LEU A 6 4.43 -8.09 -11.86
C LEU A 6 3.46 -8.46 -10.72
N PRO A 7 3.69 -8.03 -9.48
CA PRO A 7 2.61 -7.93 -8.51
C PRO A 7 1.93 -6.57 -8.70
N CYS A 8 0.86 -6.54 -9.49
CA CYS A 8 -0.15 -5.50 -9.37
C CYS A 8 -1.06 -5.92 -8.21
N ARG A 9 -1.00 -5.16 -7.10
CA ARG A 9 -1.64 -5.42 -5.80
C ARG A 9 -1.01 -6.58 -5.01
N ALA A 10 -0.99 -6.48 -3.68
CA ALA A 10 -0.53 -7.53 -2.76
C ALA A 10 -1.50 -8.74 -2.70
N GLU A 11 -2.11 -9.09 -3.83
CA GLU A 11 -2.96 -10.26 -3.99
C GLU A 11 -2.54 -10.97 -5.27
N SER A 12 -1.65 -11.95 -5.14
CA SER A 12 -1.67 -13.22 -5.87
C SER A 12 -0.36 -13.97 -5.65
N CYS A 13 -0.27 -14.66 -4.51
CA CYS A 13 0.46 -15.92 -4.43
C CYS A 13 -0.12 -16.79 -3.33
N SER A 14 -1.44 -17.02 -3.38
CA SER A 14 -2.11 -18.06 -2.60
C SER A 14 -1.99 -19.44 -3.28
N ARG A 15 -0.95 -19.68 -4.10
CA ARG A 15 -0.75 -21.00 -4.68
C ARG A 15 -0.24 -21.94 -3.58
N HIS A 16 -1.16 -22.79 -3.12
CA HIS A 16 -0.97 -23.93 -2.21
C HIS A 16 -0.65 -23.58 -0.75
N VAL A 17 -1.65 -23.10 0.00
CA VAL A 17 -1.61 -23.14 1.48
C VAL A 17 -1.96 -24.56 2.00
N ALA A 18 -2.63 -25.39 1.20
CA ALA A 18 -2.86 -26.80 1.52
C ALA A 18 -1.64 -27.66 1.14
N GLY A 19 -0.63 -27.72 2.01
CA GLY A 19 0.47 -28.69 1.85
C GLY A 19 1.86 -28.26 2.33
N LEU A 20 2.03 -27.02 2.79
CA LEU A 20 3.34 -26.57 3.30
C LEU A 20 3.55 -27.02 4.76
N PRO A 21 4.75 -27.55 5.11
CA PRO A 21 5.08 -27.94 6.47
C PRO A 21 5.00 -26.73 7.43
N PRO A 22 4.63 -26.93 8.72
CA PRO A 22 4.40 -25.86 9.69
C PRO A 22 5.54 -24.82 9.80
N ALA A 23 6.79 -25.23 9.56
CA ALA A 23 7.96 -24.34 9.57
C ALA A 23 7.97 -23.29 8.43
N LEU A 24 7.23 -23.51 7.35
CA LEU A 24 7.14 -22.61 6.19
C LEU A 24 5.90 -21.70 6.22
N TRP A 25 5.05 -21.80 7.26
CA TRP A 25 3.90 -20.91 7.43
C TRP A 25 4.30 -19.45 7.65
N GLY A 26 5.56 -19.19 8.02
CA GLY A 26 6.15 -17.84 8.06
C GLY A 26 6.38 -17.19 6.69
N LEU A 27 6.35 -17.96 5.60
CA LEU A 27 6.51 -17.48 4.22
C LEU A 27 5.20 -17.14 3.51
N ALA A 28 4.05 -17.34 4.16
CA ALA A 28 2.78 -16.88 3.60
C ALA A 28 2.81 -15.34 3.54
N ARG A 29 2.89 -14.78 2.32
CA ARG A 29 2.86 -13.33 2.07
C ARG A 29 1.57 -12.80 2.72
N ARG A 30 1.73 -12.07 3.83
CA ARG A 30 0.62 -11.68 4.71
C ARG A 30 -0.19 -10.57 4.05
N ILE A 31 -1.51 -10.72 4.06
CA ILE A 31 -2.42 -9.69 3.54
C ILE A 31 -2.22 -8.41 4.36
N GLY A 32 -2.11 -7.28 3.66
CA GLY A 32 -2.02 -5.95 4.30
C GLY A 32 -0.62 -5.46 4.65
N ALA A 33 0.45 -6.16 4.23
CA ALA A 33 1.82 -5.68 4.36
C ALA A 33 2.56 -5.83 3.03
N LEU A 34 3.15 -4.74 2.52
CA LEU A 34 4.14 -4.79 1.44
C LEU A 34 5.54 -4.90 2.05
N PRO A 35 6.25 -6.03 1.92
CA PRO A 35 7.59 -6.16 2.46
C PRO A 35 8.54 -5.08 1.91
N PRO A 36 9.44 -4.52 2.74
CA PRO A 36 10.44 -3.57 2.27
C PRO A 36 11.33 -4.16 1.17
N GLY A 37 11.60 -3.39 0.12
CA GLY A 37 12.45 -3.81 -1.00
C GLY A 37 11.81 -4.74 -2.02
N GLU A 38 10.50 -5.03 -1.88
CA GLU A 38 9.75 -5.73 -2.92
C GLU A 38 9.65 -4.90 -4.19
N TYR A 39 9.86 -5.57 -5.33
CA TYR A 39 9.76 -4.94 -6.63
C TYR A 39 8.30 -4.62 -6.93
N THR A 40 8.01 -3.35 -7.23
CA THR A 40 6.66 -2.94 -7.60
C THR A 40 6.61 -2.41 -9.02
N PHE A 41 5.41 -2.12 -9.53
CA PHE A 41 5.27 -1.51 -10.84
C PHE A 41 5.95 -0.13 -10.90
N THR A 42 6.05 0.60 -9.77
CA THR A 42 6.73 1.90 -9.72
C THR A 42 8.17 1.78 -10.21
N ASP A 43 8.87 0.69 -9.89
CA ASP A 43 10.23 0.46 -10.34
C ASP A 43 10.34 0.26 -11.86
N LEU A 44 9.30 -0.28 -12.51
CA LEU A 44 9.26 -0.38 -13.97
C LEU A 44 9.04 1.00 -14.60
N PHE A 45 8.07 1.77 -14.09
CA PHE A 45 7.71 3.07 -14.63
C PHE A 45 8.83 4.10 -14.42
N ARG A 46 9.43 4.15 -13.23
CA ARG A 46 10.57 5.04 -12.95
C ARG A 46 11.78 4.73 -13.83
N LYS A 47 12.09 3.44 -14.06
CA LYS A 47 13.16 3.04 -14.99
C LYS A 47 12.90 3.49 -16.42
N ALA A 48 11.64 3.59 -16.82
CA ALA A 48 11.23 4.11 -18.12
C ALA A 48 11.10 5.65 -18.15
N GLY A 49 11.44 6.35 -17.06
CA GLY A 49 11.42 7.81 -16.99
C GLY A 49 10.05 8.42 -16.68
N TYR A 50 9.08 7.63 -16.24
CA TYR A 50 7.76 8.14 -15.85
C TYR A 50 7.76 8.62 -14.40
N ALA A 51 7.05 9.72 -14.15
CA ALA A 51 6.62 10.09 -12.81
C ALA A 51 5.54 9.12 -12.32
N THR A 52 5.57 8.79 -11.03
CA THR A 52 4.69 7.81 -10.41
C THR A 52 3.88 8.43 -9.28
N ALA A 53 2.57 8.15 -9.28
CA ALA A 53 1.66 8.66 -8.28
C ALA A 53 0.68 7.57 -7.83
N ILE A 54 0.22 7.65 -6.58
CA ILE A 54 -0.89 6.84 -6.08
C ILE A 54 -1.88 7.68 -5.27
N ALA A 55 -3.16 7.49 -5.54
CA ALA A 55 -4.23 8.12 -4.78
C ALA A 55 -5.26 7.07 -4.34
N GLY A 56 -5.90 7.30 -3.20
CA GLY A 56 -6.94 6.43 -2.66
C GLY A 56 -6.43 5.54 -1.53
N LYS A 57 -6.69 4.23 -1.58
CA LYS A 57 -6.40 3.34 -0.44
C LYS A 57 -4.99 2.77 -0.53
N TRP A 58 -4.24 2.85 0.57
CA TRP A 58 -2.95 2.15 0.67
C TRP A 58 -3.09 0.74 1.28
N GLN A 59 -3.34 0.62 2.59
CA GLN A 59 -3.53 -0.65 3.31
C GLN A 59 -2.35 -1.63 3.23
N LEU A 60 -1.12 -1.13 3.05
CA LEU A 60 0.08 -1.97 2.92
C LEU A 60 1.21 -1.60 3.90
N ASP A 61 0.96 -0.71 4.87
CA ASP A 61 1.89 -0.41 5.98
C ASP A 61 2.06 -1.56 6.97
N GLY A 62 1.16 -2.54 6.94
CA GLY A 62 1.22 -3.72 7.79
C GLY A 62 0.27 -3.69 8.99
N SER A 63 0.50 -4.62 9.90
CA SER A 63 -0.20 -4.79 11.18
C SER A 63 0.82 -5.08 12.29
N SER A 64 0.36 -5.26 13.53
CA SER A 64 1.22 -5.68 14.65
C SER A 64 2.05 -6.94 14.34
N ASN A 65 1.57 -7.80 13.45
CA ASN A 65 2.21 -9.05 13.09
C ASN A 65 3.01 -8.99 11.77
N ALA A 66 2.91 -7.91 10.99
CA ALA A 66 3.60 -7.85 9.69
C ALA A 66 3.98 -6.41 9.39
N LYS A 67 5.28 -6.14 9.16
CA LYS A 67 5.75 -4.81 8.82
C LYS A 67 5.66 -4.59 7.32
N GLY A 68 4.88 -3.60 6.91
CA GLY A 68 4.80 -3.15 5.54
C GLY A 68 5.60 -1.86 5.32
N VAL A 69 5.30 -1.18 4.21
CA VAL A 69 5.93 0.11 3.86
C VAL A 69 4.87 1.13 3.45
N ALA A 70 5.17 2.40 3.66
CA ALA A 70 4.37 3.53 3.18
C ALA A 70 4.48 3.69 1.64
N PRO A 71 3.57 4.43 0.99
CA PRO A 71 3.63 4.65 -0.47
C PRO A 71 4.98 5.19 -0.97
N ALA A 72 5.57 6.16 -0.28
CA ALA A 72 6.88 6.71 -0.63
C ALA A 72 7.98 5.63 -0.65
N ALA A 73 7.98 4.73 0.35
CA ALA A 73 8.94 3.64 0.43
C ALA A 73 8.64 2.50 -0.57
N ALA A 74 7.43 2.44 -1.12
CA ALA A 74 7.07 1.58 -2.25
C ALA A 74 7.49 2.17 -3.62
N GLY A 75 8.14 3.34 -3.62
CA GLY A 75 8.72 3.96 -4.82
C GLY A 75 7.78 4.88 -5.58
N PHE A 76 6.67 5.34 -4.99
CA PHE A 76 5.86 6.41 -5.57
C PHE A 76 6.51 7.78 -5.33
N ASP A 77 6.57 8.61 -6.38
CA ASP A 77 7.13 9.96 -6.29
C ASP A 77 6.19 10.92 -5.55
N THR A 78 4.87 10.74 -5.71
CA THR A 78 3.83 11.46 -4.95
C THR A 78 2.69 10.52 -4.56
N TYR A 79 2.01 10.83 -3.46
CA TYR A 79 0.85 10.07 -3.02
C TYR A 79 -0.17 10.93 -2.27
N CYS A 80 -1.43 10.52 -2.37
CA CYS A 80 -2.54 11.05 -1.60
C CYS A 80 -3.44 9.89 -1.15
N SER A 81 -3.09 9.27 -0.03
CA SER A 81 -3.64 7.98 0.38
C SER A 81 -4.27 7.99 1.78
N TRP A 82 -5.32 7.20 1.97
CA TRP A 82 -5.90 6.85 3.27
C TRP A 82 -5.58 5.39 3.63
N ASN A 83 -5.79 5.01 4.89
CA ASN A 83 -5.39 3.72 5.43
C ASN A 83 -3.87 3.48 5.30
N THR A 84 -3.12 4.50 5.69
CA THR A 84 -1.66 4.48 5.87
C THR A 84 -1.32 4.28 7.34
N GLY A 85 -0.04 4.15 7.69
CA GLY A 85 0.41 4.10 9.08
C GLY A 85 0.10 5.36 9.90
N ARG A 86 -0.38 6.44 9.26
CA ARG A 86 -0.71 7.73 9.90
C ARG A 86 -2.18 8.12 9.78
N THR A 87 -3.00 7.29 9.12
CA THR A 87 -4.42 7.56 8.87
C THR A 87 -5.27 6.36 9.30
N GLY A 88 -6.55 6.61 9.55
CA GLY A 88 -7.52 5.58 9.88
C GLY A 88 -8.09 4.87 8.64
N PRO A 89 -8.91 3.82 8.86
CA PRO A 89 -9.64 3.14 7.79
C PRO A 89 -10.82 3.94 7.24
N GLU A 90 -11.20 5.06 7.86
CA GLU A 90 -12.35 5.88 7.50
C GLU A 90 -12.09 6.65 6.20
N ARG A 91 -12.79 6.24 5.13
CA ARG A 91 -12.73 6.93 3.83
C ARG A 91 -13.71 8.09 3.70
N TYR A 92 -14.93 7.91 4.21
CA TYR A 92 -16.06 8.78 3.89
C TYR A 92 -16.45 9.73 5.01
N TRP A 93 -16.54 9.26 6.25
CA TRP A 93 -16.98 10.07 7.38
C TRP A 93 -15.82 10.30 8.33
N LYS A 94 -15.59 11.56 8.75
CA LYS A 94 -14.39 11.95 9.52
C LYS A 94 -13.10 11.38 8.90
N PRO A 95 -12.88 11.58 7.59
CA PRO A 95 -11.76 10.99 6.87
C PRO A 95 -10.41 11.49 7.41
N SER A 96 -9.37 10.68 7.22
CA SER A 96 -7.98 11.11 7.39
C SER A 96 -7.17 10.65 6.19
N ILE A 97 -6.36 11.55 5.64
CA ILE A 97 -5.68 11.36 4.36
C ILE A 97 -4.23 11.84 4.52
N GLU A 98 -3.29 11.05 4.02
CA GLU A 98 -1.89 11.42 3.98
C GLU A 98 -1.51 11.81 2.55
N ARG A 99 -1.05 13.04 2.38
CA ARG A 99 -0.58 13.59 1.11
C ARG A 99 0.91 13.94 1.23
N ASP A 100 1.78 13.18 0.58
CA ASP A 100 3.22 13.44 0.55
C ASP A 100 3.86 13.68 1.94
N GLY A 101 3.34 13.01 2.97
CA GLY A 101 3.80 13.15 4.35
C GLY A 101 3.07 14.23 5.16
N GLU A 102 2.15 14.97 4.55
CA GLU A 102 1.23 15.86 5.23
C GLU A 102 -0.05 15.13 5.61
N LEU A 103 -0.53 15.31 6.84
CA LEU A 103 -1.79 14.73 7.30
C LEU A 103 -2.92 15.73 7.11
N ILE A 104 -3.91 15.36 6.29
CA ILE A 104 -5.15 16.08 6.07
C ILE A 104 -6.23 15.39 6.90
N GLN A 105 -6.67 16.05 7.99
CA GLN A 105 -7.68 15.53 8.90
C GLN A 105 -9.03 16.19 8.62
N GLY A 106 -10.05 15.39 8.32
CA GLY A 106 -11.43 15.85 8.24
C GLY A 106 -11.98 16.16 9.62
N GLY A 107 -12.77 17.23 9.72
CA GLY A 107 -13.56 17.54 10.92
C GLY A 107 -14.68 16.51 11.18
N ASP A 108 -15.39 16.68 12.29
CA ASP A 108 -16.37 15.68 12.76
C ASP A 108 -17.54 15.39 11.80
N ASN A 109 -17.91 16.38 10.98
CA ASN A 109 -18.96 16.24 9.97
C ASN A 109 -18.39 16.27 8.55
N ALA A 110 -17.07 16.11 8.40
CA ALA A 110 -16.44 16.14 7.10
C ALA A 110 -16.76 14.88 6.30
N TYR A 111 -17.11 15.09 5.04
CA TYR A 111 -17.27 14.05 4.04
C TYR A 111 -16.00 13.96 3.18
N GLY A 112 -15.45 12.75 3.02
CA GLY A 112 -14.19 12.48 2.31
C GLY A 112 -14.05 13.16 0.96
N PRO A 113 -15.01 12.97 0.03
CA PRO A 113 -14.98 13.61 -1.28
C PRO A 113 -14.87 15.14 -1.26
N ASP A 114 -15.43 15.81 -0.24
CA ASP A 114 -15.43 17.27 -0.14
C ASP A 114 -14.05 17.84 0.24
N LEU A 115 -13.09 17.00 0.66
CA LEU A 115 -11.71 17.43 0.94
C LEU A 115 -10.90 17.74 -0.32
N PHE A 116 -11.42 17.39 -1.50
CA PHE A 116 -10.70 17.48 -2.78
C PHE A 116 -11.40 18.35 -3.84
N THR A 117 -12.48 19.02 -3.44
CA THR A 117 -13.27 19.92 -4.29
C THR A 117 -12.89 21.38 -4.09
#